data_AF-A0A7I7SCI5-F1
#
_entry.id   AF-A0A7I7SCI5-F1
#
_cell.length_a   1.000
_cell.length_b   1.000
_cell.length_c   1.000
_cell.angle_alpha   90.00
_cell.angle_beta   90.00
_cell.angle_gamma   90.00
#
_symmetry.space_group_name_H-M   'P 1'
#
loop_
_entity.id
_entity.type
_entity.pdbx_description
1 polymer ?
#
loop_
_entity_poly.entity_id
_entity_poly.type
_entity_poly.pdbx_seq_one_letter_code
_entity_poly.pdbx_strand_id
1 'polypeptide(L)' 'MSAGSARRSFAAGDKVTRAGYDGVVIGEYLPGMYEVRLASGDVVVPAEELTPRDEEGQP' A
#
# COMPACT_ATOMS: atom_id res chain seq x y z
N MET A 1 -5.37 25.32 9.11
CA MET A 1 -5.92 23.95 9.18
C MET A 1 -4.83 23.02 8.68
N SER A 2 -4.01 22.47 9.57
CA SER A 2 -3.06 21.43 9.19
C SER A 2 -3.89 20.18 8.96
N ALA A 3 -4.15 19.84 7.70
CA ALA A 3 -4.64 18.51 7.36
C ALA A 3 -3.53 17.56 7.83
N GLY A 4 -3.67 17.03 9.05
CA GLY A 4 -2.80 16.00 9.55
C GLY A 4 -2.85 14.90 8.52
N SER A 5 -1.71 14.63 7.88
CA SER A 5 -1.56 13.52 6.97
C SER A 5 -1.94 12.28 7.76
N ALA A 6 -3.19 11.83 7.62
CA ALA A 6 -3.63 10.58 8.20
C ALA A 6 -2.65 9.54 7.66
N ARG A 7 -1.84 8.97 8.56
CA ARG A 7 -0.81 8.01 8.20
C ARG A 7 -1.53 6.91 7.43
N ARG A 8 -1.29 6.81 6.11
CA ARG A 8 -1.93 5.81 5.28
C ARG A 8 -1.57 4.44 5.85
N SER A 9 -2.60 3.69 6.23
CA SER A 9 -2.46 2.32 6.71
C SER A 9 -3.11 1.39 5.71
N PHE A 10 -2.50 0.22 5.52
CA PHE A 10 -3.00 -0.82 4.62
C PHE A 10 -3.25 -2.10 5.40
N ALA A 11 -4.23 -2.88 4.96
CA ALA A 11 -4.50 -4.22 5.49
C ALA A 11 -3.88 -5.28 4.59
N ALA A 12 -3.62 -6.46 5.17
CA ALA A 12 -3.27 -7.64 4.37
C ALA A 12 -4.40 -7.94 3.37
N GLY A 13 -4.04 -8.10 2.10
CA GLY A 13 -4.98 -8.30 1.00
C GLY A 13 -5.30 -7.02 0.21
N ASP A 14 -4.93 -5.83 0.70
CA ASP A 14 -5.17 -4.59 -0.03
C ASP A 14 -4.41 -4.60 -1.35
N LYS A 15 -5.12 -4.25 -2.43
CA LYS A 15 -4.51 -4.03 -3.73
C LYS A 15 -3.88 -2.65 -3.74
N VAL A 16 -2.62 -2.59 -4.15
CA VAL A 16 -1.83 -1.35 -4.20
C VAL A 16 -1.06 -1.29 -5.49
N THR A 17 -0.58 -0.10 -5.83
CA THR A 17 0.44 0.11 -6.86
C THR A 17 1.67 0.77 -6.23
N ARG A 18 2.84 0.33 -6.69
CA ARG A 18 4.13 0.91 -6.34
C ARG A 18 4.91 1.22 -7.60
N ALA A 19 5.26 2.49 -7.82
CA ALA A 19 6.00 2.94 -9.00
C ALA A 19 5.43 2.41 -10.34
N GLY A 20 4.10 2.27 -10.42
CA GLY A 20 3.39 1.74 -11.60
C GLY A 20 3.28 0.21 -11.66
N TYR A 21 3.81 -0.53 -10.69
CA TYR A 21 3.67 -1.98 -10.58
C TYR A 21 2.54 -2.34 -9.63
N ASP A 22 1.69 -3.27 -10.06
CA ASP A 22 0.63 -3.83 -9.24
C ASP A 22 1.20 -4.71 -8.13
N GLY A 23 0.59 -4.61 -6.95
CA GLY A 23 0.94 -5.38 -5.79
C GLY A 23 -0.24 -5.67 -4.86
N VAL A 24 -0.01 -6.60 -3.95
CA VAL A 24 -0.94 -6.93 -2.86
C VAL A 24 -0.18 -6.85 -1.55
N VAL A 25 -0.74 -6.12 -0.58
CA VAL A 25 -0.16 -6.02 0.76
C VAL A 25 -0.26 -7.39 1.44
N ILE A 26 0.86 -7.91 1.92
CA ILE A 26 0.92 -9.15 2.72
C ILE A 26 0.64 -8.79 4.19
N GLY A 27 1.16 -7.67 4.66
CA GLY A 27 0.95 -7.17 6.02
C GLY A 27 1.89 -6.03 6.37
N GLU A 28 1.72 -5.49 7.58
CA GLU A 28 2.65 -4.52 8.14
C GLU A 28 3.85 -5.27 8.76
N TYR A 29 5.05 -5.00 8.23
CA TYR A 29 6.30 -5.61 8.72
C TYR A 29 6.85 -4.84 9.94
N LEU A 30 6.80 -3.50 9.88
CA LEU A 30 7.13 -2.58 10.95
C LEU A 30 6.16 -1.39 10.92
N PRO A 31 5.99 -0.63 12.00
CA PRO A 31 5.09 0.53 12.00
C PRO A 31 5.33 1.49 10.82
N GLY A 32 4.40 1.51 9.86
CA GLY A 32 4.43 2.29 8.61
C GLY A 32 5.19 1.65 7.43
N MET A 33 5.72 0.45 7.58
CA MET A 33 6.41 -0.34 6.55
C MET A 33 5.62 -1.60 6.24
N TYR A 34 5.28 -1.78 4.97
CA TYR A 34 4.41 -2.85 4.51
C TYR A 34 5.19 -3.81 3.62
N GLU A 35 5.00 -5.10 3.86
CA GLU A 35 5.43 -6.13 2.94
C GLU A 35 4.37 -6.25 1.83
N VAL A 36 4.82 -6.19 0.58
CA VAL A 36 3.98 -6.20 -0.61
C VAL A 36 4.49 -7.25 -1.59
N ARG A 37 3.59 -8.13 -2.02
CA ARG A 37 3.82 -9.06 -3.12
C ARG A 37 3.67 -8.31 -4.43
N LEU A 38 4.79 -8.12 -5.16
CA LEU A 38 4.81 -7.65 -6.54
C LEU A 38 5.03 -8.83 -7.49
N ALA A 39 4.85 -8.60 -8.80
CA ALA A 39 5.18 -9.58 -9.83
C ALA A 39 6.68 -9.97 -9.83
N SER A 40 7.56 -9.08 -9.37
CA SER A 40 9.00 -9.31 -9.25
C SER A 40 9.42 -10.03 -7.95
N GLY A 41 8.50 -10.20 -7.00
CA GLY A 41 8.77 -10.79 -5.68
C GLY A 41 8.23 -9.94 -4.53
N ASP A 42 8.62 -10.32 -3.31
CA ASP A 42 8.23 -9.59 -2.09
C ASP A 42 9.17 -8.43 -1.82
N VAL A 43 8.60 -7.29 -1.43
CA VAL A 43 9.35 -6.09 -1.05
C VAL A 43 8.75 -5.48 0.20
N VAL A 44 9.60 -4.89 1.04
CA VAL A 44 9.17 -4.11 2.22
C VAL A 44 9.38 -2.63 1.93
N VAL A 45 8.30 -1.85 1.99
CA VAL A 45 8.29 -0.45 1.56
C VAL A 45 7.44 0.41 2.49
N PRO A 46 7.73 1.71 2.65
CA PRO A 46 6.90 2.58 3.46
C PRO A 46 5.53 2.82 2.82
N ALA A 47 4.50 3.06 3.63
CA ALA A 47 3.14 3.34 3.16
C ALA A 47 3.05 4.52 2.17
N GLU A 48 4.00 5.46 2.21
CA GLU A 48 4.05 6.61 1.29
C GLU A 48 4.44 6.24 -0.14
N GLU A 49 5.12 5.10 -0.35
CA GLU A 49 5.43 4.56 -1.69
C GLU A 49 4.26 3.75 -2.28
N LEU A 50 3.22 3.48 -1.49
CA LEU A 50 2.06 2.71 -1.90
C LEU A 50 0.89 3.63 -2.26
N THR A 51 0.30 3.35 -3.41
CA THR A 51 -0.95 3.98 -3.83
C THR A 51 -2.05 2.93 -3.77
N PRO A 52 -3.16 3.14 -3.04
CA PRO A 52 -4.29 2.23 -3.04
C PRO A 52 -4.75 2.00 -4.49
N ARG A 53 -4.96 0.74 -4.85
CA ARG A 53 -5.63 0.40 -6.09
C ARG A 53 -7.06 0.07 -5.71
N ASP A 54 -7.89 1.10 -5.75
CA ASP A 54 -9.32 0.95 -5.58
C ASP A 54 -9.79 -0.11 -6.60
N GLU A 55 -10.50 -1.14 -6.15
CA GLU A 55 -11.33 -1.91 -7.08
C GLU A 55 -12.38 -0.93 -7.59
N GLU A 56 -12.16 -0.44 -8.80
CA GLU A 56 -12.89 0.63 -9.45
C GLU A 56 -14.41 0.52 -9.21
N GLY A 57 -14.97 1.50 -8.50
CA GLY A 57 -16.40 1.78 -8.50
C GLY A 57 -17.06 1.94 -7.13
N GLN A 58 -17.17 3.17 -6.65
CA GLN A 58 -18.46 3.63 -6.10
C GLN A 58 -18.87 4.92 -6.84
N PRO A 59 -20.15 5.03 -7.26
CA PRO A 59 -20.68 6.13 -8.06
C PRO A 59 -20.65 7.50 -7.35
#